data_AF-A0A0F9EVQ6-F1
#
_entry.id   AF-A0A0F9EVQ6-F1
#
_cell.length_a   1.000
_cell.length_b   1.000
_cell.length_c   1.000
_cell.angle_alpha   90.00
_cell.angle_beta   90.00
_cell.angle_gamma   90.00
#
_symmetry.space_group_name_H-M   'P 1'
#
loop_
_entity.id
_entity.type
_entity.pdbx_description
1 polymer ?
#
loop_
_entity_poly.entity_id
_entity_poly.type
_entity_poly.pdbx_seq_one_letter_code
_entity_poly.pdbx_strand_id
1 'polypeptide(L)'
;MEVKEVWIKYRSRKAEYHIYPIGDIHAGVKHCAEAMIRKRIREIQDDPMALVIGMGDYADYVTPNDKRWDDDVVSIWVDKGDIGKSQEDWVVELFRPIKSKIMGLLSGNHEQSIRLSNNTRVHGHICERLGVTDLGYTAYVRITFTRSNGSAYRVTCFFTHGSGWAITKGAKLNKLQRVMDSFEADIYAVGHMHDIITDTKPYLALNEAGELKQREKVGAITGSWFKTYEQGVPASYGERKVYPPTSLGAPIFTIIPDKKILSVEG
;
A
#
# COMPACT_ATOMS: atom_id res chain seq x y z
N MET A 1 12.72 8.96 6.12
CA MET A 1 11.39 8.63 6.67
C MET A 1 10.65 9.94 6.72
N GLU A 2 9.55 10.05 5.98
CA GLU A 2 8.79 11.30 5.83
C GLU A 2 7.63 11.40 6.82
N VAL A 3 7.18 12.63 7.08
CA VAL A 3 5.95 12.91 7.84
C VAL A 3 5.05 13.79 6.99
N LYS A 4 3.83 13.30 6.72
CA LYS A 4 2.82 14.01 5.93
C LYS A 4 1.63 14.39 6.79
N GLU A 5 1.24 15.67 6.74
CA GLU A 5 -0.01 16.15 7.32
C GLU A 5 -1.10 16.21 6.23
N VAL A 6 -2.28 15.68 6.53
CA VAL A 6 -3.47 15.71 5.67
C VAL A 6 -4.63 16.33 6.45
N TRP A 7 -5.24 17.37 5.91
CA TRP A 7 -6.34 18.08 6.56
C TRP A 7 -7.63 17.86 5.79
N ILE A 8 -8.64 17.34 6.46
CA ILE A 8 -9.94 17.03 5.85
C ILE A 8 -11.01 17.79 6.60
N LYS A 9 -11.73 18.66 5.88
CA LYS A 9 -12.93 19.30 6.41
C LYS A 9 -14.13 18.42 6.11
N TYR A 10 -14.92 18.08 7.13
CA TYR A 10 -16.12 17.25 6.96
C TYR A 10 -17.35 17.88 7.62
N ARG A 11 -18.52 17.68 7.00
CA ARG A 11 -19.79 18.29 7.45
C ARG A 11 -20.71 17.27 8.14
N SER A 12 -20.89 16.11 7.51
CA SER A 12 -21.82 15.07 7.97
C SER A 12 -21.26 14.31 9.18
N ARG A 13 -22.08 14.09 10.21
CA ARG A 13 -21.76 13.18 11.33
C ARG A 13 -21.70 11.70 10.90
N LYS A 14 -22.24 11.39 9.73
CA LYS A 14 -22.22 10.05 9.12
C LYS A 14 -21.11 9.90 8.08
N ALA A 15 -20.18 10.85 7.99
CA ALA A 15 -19.07 10.76 7.04
C ALA A 15 -18.17 9.58 7.42
N GLU A 16 -17.82 8.78 6.41
CA GLU A 16 -16.99 7.60 6.49
C GLU A 16 -15.94 7.71 5.40
N TYR A 17 -14.68 7.56 5.78
CA TYR A 17 -13.53 7.70 4.89
C TYR A 17 -12.82 6.36 4.79
N HIS A 18 -12.37 6.03 3.58
CA HIS A 18 -11.73 4.76 3.28
C HIS A 18 -10.29 4.99 2.86
N ILE A 19 -9.34 4.39 3.57
CA ILE A 19 -7.93 4.36 3.15
C ILE A 19 -7.69 3.08 2.35
N TYR A 20 -7.22 3.26 1.13
CA TYR A 20 -6.81 2.21 0.21
C TYR A 20 -5.27 2.13 0.15
N PRO A 21 -4.64 1.14 0.80
CA PRO A 21 -3.21 0.91 0.74
C PRO A 21 -2.84 0.09 -0.50
N ILE A 22 -2.48 0.77 -1.59
CA ILE A 22 -2.22 0.14 -2.89
C ILE A 22 -0.71 0.00 -3.12
N GLY A 23 -0.18 -1.22 -3.23
CA GLY A 23 1.24 -1.51 -3.56
C GLY A 23 1.39 -2.90 -4.14
N ASP A 24 2.55 -3.55 -4.14
CA ASP A 24 2.72 -4.97 -4.50
C ASP A 24 1.93 -5.38 -5.77
N ILE A 25 1.86 -4.47 -6.76
CA ILE A 25 1.06 -4.64 -7.98
C ILE A 25 1.82 -5.57 -8.92
N HIS A 26 3.14 -5.42 -8.97
CA HIS A 26 4.04 -6.17 -9.85
C HIS A 26 3.60 -6.12 -11.32
N ALA A 27 3.19 -4.95 -11.80
CA ALA A 27 2.92 -4.74 -13.22
C ALA A 27 4.16 -5.04 -14.09
N GLY A 28 3.94 -5.55 -15.30
CA GLY A 28 5.02 -5.86 -16.25
C GLY A 28 5.36 -7.35 -16.35
N VAL A 29 4.73 -8.19 -15.54
CA VAL A 29 4.77 -9.66 -15.70
C VAL A 29 3.37 -10.22 -15.99
N LYS A 30 3.32 -11.34 -16.71
CA LYS A 30 2.09 -12.06 -17.08
C LYS A 30 1.26 -12.51 -15.87
N HIS A 31 1.90 -12.64 -14.72
CA HIS A 31 1.30 -13.01 -13.43
C HIS A 31 0.59 -11.85 -12.72
N CYS A 32 0.75 -10.60 -13.19
CA CYS A 32 0.02 -9.47 -12.63
C CYS A 32 -1.48 -9.57 -12.93
N ALA A 33 -2.31 -9.46 -11.90
CA ALA A 33 -3.76 -9.39 -12.01
C ALA A 33 -4.22 -7.98 -12.45
N GLU A 34 -3.74 -7.52 -13.61
CA GLU A 34 -3.99 -6.15 -14.12
C GLU A 34 -5.48 -5.78 -14.16
N ALA A 35 -6.35 -6.72 -14.56
CA ALA A 35 -7.79 -6.50 -14.60
C ALA A 35 -8.38 -6.20 -13.21
N MET A 36 -7.87 -6.85 -12.16
CA MET A 36 -8.33 -6.67 -10.79
C MET A 36 -7.87 -5.35 -10.21
N ILE A 37 -6.60 -4.96 -10.39
CA ILE A 37 -6.13 -3.65 -9.93
C ILE A 37 -6.87 -2.52 -10.68
N ARG A 38 -7.08 -2.63 -11.98
CA ARG A 38 -7.87 -1.64 -12.74
C ARG A 38 -9.31 -1.54 -12.24
N LYS A 39 -9.93 -2.66 -11.83
CA LYS A 39 -11.24 -2.65 -11.18
C LYS A 39 -11.20 -1.91 -9.84
N ARG A 40 -10.21 -2.18 -8.99
CA ARG A 40 -10.03 -1.49 -7.70
C ARG A 40 -9.78 0.02 -7.89
N ILE A 41 -9.03 0.42 -8.91
CA ILE A 41 -8.85 1.85 -9.24
C ILE A 41 -10.18 2.51 -9.62
N ARG A 42 -11.06 1.84 -10.36
CA ARG A 42 -12.41 2.35 -10.65
C ARG A 42 -13.26 2.48 -9.40
N GLU A 43 -13.25 1.47 -8.52
CA GLU A 43 -13.93 1.53 -7.22
C GLU A 43 -13.45 2.74 -6.40
N ILE A 44 -12.14 2.97 -6.34
CA ILE A 44 -11.54 4.14 -5.68
C ILE A 44 -11.93 5.44 -6.37
N GLN A 45 -12.01 5.47 -7.70
CA GLN A 45 -12.41 6.65 -8.45
C GLN A 45 -13.86 7.04 -8.15
N ASP A 46 -14.74 6.06 -8.00
CA ASP A 46 -16.17 6.25 -7.74
C ASP A 46 -16.47 6.58 -6.26
N ASP A 47 -15.59 6.22 -5.33
CA ASP A 47 -15.74 6.57 -3.91
C ASP A 47 -15.31 8.02 -3.61
N PRO A 48 -16.24 8.95 -3.29
CA PRO A 48 -15.89 10.33 -3.01
C PRO A 48 -15.08 10.52 -1.72
N MET A 49 -15.12 9.56 -0.80
CA MET A 49 -14.44 9.62 0.50
C MET A 49 -13.14 8.81 0.53
N ALA A 50 -12.70 8.29 -0.62
CA ALA A 50 -11.47 7.53 -0.74
C ALA A 50 -10.22 8.40 -0.51
N LEU A 51 -9.30 7.82 0.26
CA LEU A 51 -7.93 8.27 0.48
C LEU A 51 -7.00 7.14 0.06
N VAL A 52 -5.93 7.44 -0.66
CA VAL A 52 -5.03 6.42 -1.21
C VAL A 52 -3.64 6.62 -0.63
N ILE A 53 -3.03 5.53 -0.18
CA ILE A 53 -1.61 5.49 0.18
C ILE A 53 -0.93 4.45 -0.72
N GLY A 54 0.10 4.87 -1.44
CA GLY A 54 0.92 3.95 -2.22
C GLY A 54 1.87 3.17 -1.31
N MET A 55 1.90 1.84 -1.43
CA MET A 55 2.67 0.95 -0.55
C MET A 55 3.98 0.42 -1.18
N GLY A 56 4.35 0.87 -2.39
CA GLY A 56 5.57 0.41 -3.11
C GLY A 56 5.33 -0.81 -4.00
N ASP A 57 6.33 -1.23 -4.76
CA ASP A 57 6.28 -2.36 -5.71
C ASP A 57 5.12 -2.24 -6.73
N TYR A 58 5.01 -1.07 -7.36
CA TYR A 58 3.95 -0.79 -8.34
C TYR A 58 4.16 -1.50 -9.67
N ALA A 59 5.41 -1.83 -9.98
CA ALA A 59 5.78 -2.64 -11.12
C ALA A 59 6.94 -3.57 -10.77
N ASP A 60 7.16 -4.57 -11.62
CA ASP A 60 8.12 -5.63 -11.37
C ASP A 60 9.57 -5.14 -11.45
N TYR A 61 9.89 -4.24 -12.38
CA TYR A 61 11.22 -3.62 -12.55
C TYR A 61 12.41 -4.60 -12.56
N VAL A 62 12.17 -5.89 -12.78
CA VAL A 62 13.21 -6.91 -12.93
C VAL A 62 13.80 -6.72 -14.32
N THR A 63 15.11 -6.49 -14.39
CA THR A 63 15.84 -6.31 -15.66
C THR A 63 16.73 -7.54 -15.93
N PRO A 64 17.27 -7.73 -17.14
CA PRO A 64 18.09 -8.90 -17.50
C PRO A 64 19.28 -9.20 -16.58
N ASN A 65 19.77 -8.21 -15.83
CA ASN A 65 20.88 -8.37 -14.89
C ASN A 65 20.42 -8.87 -13.50
N ASP A 66 19.12 -8.93 -13.22
CA ASP A 66 18.57 -9.46 -11.98
C ASP A 66 18.40 -10.98 -12.07
N LYS A 67 18.80 -11.71 -11.02
CA LYS A 67 18.69 -13.18 -10.94
C LYS A 67 17.25 -13.72 -11.06
N ARG A 68 16.24 -12.85 -10.89
CA ARG A 68 14.83 -13.17 -11.04
C ARG A 68 14.35 -13.04 -12.48
N TRP A 69 15.16 -12.48 -13.37
CA TRP A 69 14.80 -12.25 -14.77
C TRP A 69 14.41 -13.55 -15.44
N ASP A 70 13.26 -13.49 -16.13
CA ASP A 70 12.80 -14.54 -17.02
C ASP A 70 12.01 -13.89 -18.15
N ASP A 71 12.55 -13.96 -19.36
CA ASP A 71 11.96 -13.34 -20.55
C ASP A 71 10.56 -13.88 -20.86
N ASP A 72 10.29 -15.13 -20.48
CA ASP A 72 9.04 -15.83 -20.76
C ASP A 72 7.89 -15.35 -19.87
N VAL A 73 8.16 -14.69 -18.74
CA VAL A 73 7.12 -14.14 -17.86
C VAL A 73 6.88 -12.66 -18.05
N VAL A 74 7.74 -11.95 -18.80
CA VAL A 74 7.57 -10.52 -19.09
C VAL A 74 6.31 -10.30 -19.94
N SER A 75 5.50 -9.32 -19.55
CA SER A 75 4.29 -8.94 -20.28
C SER A 75 4.62 -8.36 -21.65
N ILE A 76 3.79 -8.65 -22.65
CA ILE A 76 4.01 -8.26 -24.06
C ILE A 76 4.09 -6.74 -24.27
N TRP A 77 3.47 -5.95 -23.40
CA TRP A 77 3.46 -4.49 -23.49
C TRP A 77 4.74 -3.84 -22.92
N VAL A 78 5.58 -4.59 -22.21
CA VAL A 78 6.82 -4.08 -21.63
C VAL A 78 7.84 -3.90 -22.76
N ASP A 79 8.40 -2.70 -22.86
CA ASP A 79 9.54 -2.45 -23.72
C ASP A 79 10.79 -3.04 -23.05
N LYS A 80 11.32 -4.13 -23.60
CA LYS A 80 12.52 -4.79 -23.07
C LYS A 80 13.79 -3.95 -23.27
N GLY A 81 13.77 -2.95 -24.16
CA GLY A 81 14.83 -1.96 -24.31
C GLY A 81 14.83 -0.88 -23.24
N ASP A 82 13.66 -0.59 -22.65
CA ASP A 82 13.49 0.37 -21.55
C ASP A 82 12.38 -0.09 -20.57
N ILE A 83 12.72 -1.11 -19.78
CA ILE A 83 11.79 -1.73 -18.81
C ILE A 83 11.36 -0.71 -17.76
N GLY A 84 12.30 0.11 -17.29
CA GLY A 84 12.04 1.13 -16.27
C GLY A 84 10.97 2.10 -16.75
N LYS A 85 11.14 2.68 -17.94
CA LYS A 85 10.22 3.67 -18.48
C LYS A 85 8.86 3.09 -18.87
N SER A 86 8.83 1.94 -19.54
CA SER A 86 7.56 1.33 -19.98
C SER A 86 6.66 0.95 -18.80
N GLN A 87 7.26 0.42 -17.72
CA GLN A 87 6.52 0.11 -16.50
C GLN A 87 6.15 1.37 -15.70
N GLU A 88 7.02 2.38 -15.65
CA GLU A 88 6.71 3.70 -15.07
C GLU A 88 5.47 4.33 -15.74
N ASP A 89 5.43 4.31 -17.08
CA ASP A 89 4.29 4.80 -17.86
C ASP A 89 3.00 4.09 -17.50
N TRP A 90 3.04 2.77 -17.42
CA TRP A 90 1.88 1.96 -17.04
C TRP A 90 1.36 2.34 -15.65
N VAL A 91 2.26 2.52 -14.66
CA VAL A 91 1.90 2.89 -13.29
C VAL A 91 1.30 4.30 -13.23
N VAL A 92 1.89 5.26 -13.95
CA VAL A 92 1.36 6.62 -14.03
C VAL A 92 -0.03 6.63 -14.65
N GLU A 93 -0.27 5.90 -15.74
CA GLU A 93 -1.60 5.79 -16.35
C GLU A 93 -2.61 5.13 -15.42
N LEU A 94 -2.21 4.10 -14.66
CA LEU A 94 -3.07 3.44 -13.68
C LEU A 94 -3.53 4.41 -12.58
N PHE A 95 -2.62 5.19 -12.00
CA PHE A 95 -2.95 6.08 -10.87
C PHE A 95 -3.51 7.43 -11.28
N ARG A 96 -3.33 7.87 -12.53
CA ARG A 96 -3.78 9.19 -13.01
C ARG A 96 -5.25 9.52 -12.69
N PRO A 97 -6.24 8.62 -12.86
CA PRO A 97 -7.64 8.93 -12.58
C PRO A 97 -7.94 9.23 -11.10
N ILE A 98 -7.08 8.77 -10.19
CA ILE A 98 -7.27 8.89 -8.74
C ILE A 98 -6.20 9.75 -8.07
N LYS A 99 -5.32 10.42 -8.82
CA LYS A 99 -4.16 11.14 -8.29
C LYS A 99 -4.52 12.18 -7.21
N SER A 100 -5.69 12.82 -7.31
CA SER A 100 -6.16 13.81 -6.32
C SER A 100 -6.55 13.19 -4.97
N LYS A 101 -6.69 11.87 -4.90
CA LYS A 101 -7.01 11.10 -3.69
C LYS A 101 -5.76 10.50 -3.03
N ILE A 102 -4.59 10.60 -3.68
CA ILE A 102 -3.33 10.02 -3.20
C ILE A 102 -2.69 10.95 -2.17
N MET A 103 -2.53 10.46 -0.94
CA MET A 103 -1.85 11.18 0.15
C MET A 103 -0.33 11.22 -0.05
N GLY A 104 0.20 10.20 -0.72
CA GLY A 104 1.59 10.05 -1.14
C GLY A 104 1.88 8.61 -1.56
N LEU A 105 3.08 8.37 -2.06
CA LEU A 105 3.53 7.04 -2.51
C LEU A 105 4.77 6.63 -1.75
N LEU A 106 4.80 5.40 -1.26
CA LEU A 106 6.01 4.76 -0.78
C LEU A 106 6.75 4.06 -1.95
N SER A 107 8.07 3.91 -1.84
CA SER A 107 8.88 3.04 -2.68
C SER A 107 8.95 1.64 -2.06
N GLY A 108 8.92 0.60 -2.88
CA GLY A 108 9.16 -0.78 -2.46
C GLY A 108 10.53 -1.31 -2.86
N ASN A 109 10.78 -2.60 -2.60
CA ASN A 109 12.09 -3.18 -2.88
C ASN A 109 12.35 -3.35 -4.39
N HIS A 110 11.32 -3.42 -5.23
CA HIS A 110 11.48 -3.47 -6.69
C HIS A 110 11.95 -2.12 -7.24
N GLU A 111 11.36 -1.01 -6.81
CA GLU A 111 11.86 0.33 -7.18
C GLU A 111 13.28 0.59 -6.65
N GLN A 112 13.60 0.11 -5.44
CA GLN A 112 14.96 0.22 -4.89
C GLN A 112 15.97 -0.63 -5.66
N SER A 113 15.58 -1.84 -6.09
CA SER A 113 16.44 -2.75 -6.84
C SER A 113 16.89 -2.10 -8.14
N ILE A 114 15.95 -1.67 -8.99
CA ILE A 114 16.28 -1.03 -10.28
C ILE A 114 17.03 0.29 -10.11
N ARG A 115 16.76 1.04 -9.03
CA ARG A 115 17.53 2.25 -8.72
C ARG A 115 19.01 1.95 -8.49
N LEU A 116 19.30 0.88 -7.76
CA LEU A 116 20.68 0.51 -7.43
C LEU A 116 21.38 -0.19 -8.60
N SER A 117 20.68 -1.04 -9.36
CA SER A 117 21.28 -1.79 -10.46
C SER A 117 21.39 -1.01 -11.77
N ASN A 118 20.47 -0.06 -12.02
CA ASN A 118 20.37 0.64 -13.30
C ASN A 118 20.47 2.17 -13.16
N ASN A 119 20.75 2.70 -11.96
CA ASN A 119 20.90 4.14 -11.69
C ASN A 119 19.69 5.00 -12.12
N THR A 120 18.47 4.44 -12.10
CA THR A 120 17.24 5.14 -12.48
C THR A 120 16.32 5.37 -11.28
N ARG A 121 15.65 6.52 -11.21
CA ARG A 121 14.80 6.90 -10.07
C ARG A 121 13.32 6.74 -10.39
N VAL A 122 12.91 5.56 -10.86
CA VAL A 122 11.52 5.29 -11.30
C VAL A 122 10.47 5.73 -10.29
N HIS A 123 10.68 5.52 -8.98
CA HIS A 123 9.76 5.98 -7.95
C HIS A 123 9.60 7.51 -7.94
N GLY A 124 10.72 8.24 -7.99
CA GLY A 124 10.72 9.70 -8.01
C GLY A 124 10.03 10.24 -9.27
N HIS A 125 10.27 9.63 -10.42
CA HIS A 125 9.61 10.01 -11.67
C HIS A 125 8.09 9.78 -11.62
N ILE A 126 7.62 8.66 -11.04
CA ILE A 126 6.18 8.40 -10.83
C ILE A 126 5.57 9.52 -9.98
N CYS A 127 6.20 9.83 -8.84
CA CYS A 127 5.74 10.86 -7.93
C CYS A 127 5.66 12.23 -8.61
N GLU A 128 6.71 12.62 -9.35
CA GLU A 128 6.77 13.87 -10.12
C GLU A 128 5.66 13.96 -11.16
N ARG A 129 5.49 12.91 -11.98
CA ARG A 129 4.50 12.87 -13.07
C ARG A 129 3.05 12.87 -12.57
N LEU A 130 2.81 12.30 -11.39
CA LEU A 130 1.49 12.32 -10.75
C LEU A 130 1.27 13.60 -9.93
N GLY A 131 2.32 14.34 -9.60
CA GLY A 131 2.26 15.51 -8.71
C GLY A 131 1.92 15.13 -7.26
N VAL A 132 2.42 13.98 -6.79
CA VAL A 132 2.15 13.44 -5.45
C VAL A 132 3.42 13.41 -4.60
N THR A 133 3.26 13.33 -3.29
CA THR A 133 4.40 13.32 -2.36
C THR A 133 5.14 11.98 -2.41
N ASP A 134 6.44 12.01 -2.65
CA ASP A 134 7.36 10.88 -2.41
C ASP A 134 7.55 10.74 -0.89
N LEU A 135 7.07 9.62 -0.34
CA LEU A 135 7.13 9.32 1.10
C LEU A 135 8.33 8.44 1.47
N GLY A 136 9.19 8.10 0.51
CA GLY A 136 10.29 7.17 0.67
C GLY A 136 9.81 5.75 0.97
N TYR A 137 10.57 4.99 1.76
CA TYR A 137 10.26 3.57 2.05
C TYR A 137 9.31 3.37 3.25
N THR A 138 9.23 4.37 4.12
CA THR A 138 8.43 4.35 5.36
C THR A 138 8.09 5.77 5.75
N ALA A 139 6.85 5.99 6.18
CA ALA A 139 6.36 7.32 6.54
C ALA A 139 5.28 7.28 7.63
N TYR A 140 5.18 8.41 8.32
CA TYR A 140 4.00 8.75 9.08
C TYR A 140 3.07 9.62 8.25
N VAL A 141 1.77 9.32 8.28
CA VAL A 141 0.74 10.19 7.71
C VAL A 141 -0.26 10.52 8.80
N ARG A 142 -0.37 11.81 9.12
CA ARG A 142 -1.30 12.29 10.14
C ARG A 142 -2.48 12.96 9.46
N ILE A 143 -3.66 12.38 9.66
CA ILE A 143 -4.91 12.85 9.08
C ILE A 143 -5.67 13.59 10.18
N THR A 144 -5.90 14.88 9.98
CA THR A 144 -6.68 15.72 10.90
C THR A 144 -8.02 16.08 10.26
N PHE A 145 -9.08 15.50 10.80
CA PHE A 145 -10.47 15.78 10.45
C PHE A 145 -10.97 16.98 11.24
N THR A 146 -11.49 18.00 10.56
CA THR A 146 -11.95 19.25 11.18
C THR A 146 -13.39 19.55 10.82
N ARG A 147 -14.13 20.15 11.76
CA ARG A 147 -15.51 20.63 11.56
C ARG A 147 -15.56 22.15 11.64
N SER A 148 -16.66 22.72 11.14
CA SER A 148 -16.90 24.17 11.18
C SER A 148 -17.00 24.76 12.59
N ASN A 149 -17.37 23.95 13.58
CA ASN A 149 -17.43 24.36 14.99
C ASN A 149 -16.07 24.30 15.71
N GLY A 150 -14.98 24.05 14.98
CA GLY A 150 -13.62 23.99 15.52
C GLY A 150 -13.21 22.64 16.13
N SER A 151 -14.11 21.65 16.24
CA SER A 151 -13.71 20.33 16.74
C SER A 151 -12.80 19.62 15.74
N ALA A 152 -11.76 18.95 16.24
CA ALA A 152 -10.84 18.16 15.44
C ALA A 152 -10.70 16.72 15.97
N TYR A 153 -10.53 15.77 15.06
CA TYR A 153 -10.12 14.40 15.36
C TYR A 153 -8.90 14.06 14.51
N ARG A 154 -7.90 13.46 15.15
CA ARG A 154 -6.60 13.20 14.54
C ARG A 154 -6.35 11.70 14.57
N VAL A 155 -5.95 11.17 13.42
CA VAL A 155 -5.56 9.78 13.23
C VAL A 155 -4.12 9.79 12.72
N THR A 156 -3.23 9.11 13.44
CA THR A 156 -1.84 8.93 13.04
C THR A 156 -1.70 7.57 12.36
N CYS A 157 -1.16 7.55 11.16
CA CYS A 157 -0.93 6.33 10.40
C CYS A 157 0.57 6.07 10.26
N PHE A 158 0.97 4.81 10.37
CA PHE A 158 2.32 4.36 10.08
C PHE A 158 2.29 3.41 8.88
N PHE A 159 2.98 3.79 7.81
CA PHE A 159 3.01 3.02 6.58
C PHE A 159 4.44 2.68 6.21
N THR A 160 4.69 1.42 5.89
CA THR A 160 5.98 0.93 5.42
C THR A 160 5.76 -0.09 4.32
N HIS A 161 6.61 -0.08 3.29
CA HIS A 161 6.61 -1.18 2.35
C HIS A 161 6.93 -2.50 3.05
N GLY A 162 7.74 -2.47 4.12
CA GLY A 162 8.09 -3.65 4.89
C GLY A 162 9.30 -4.38 4.30
N SER A 163 9.45 -5.66 4.63
CA SER A 163 10.59 -6.48 4.21
C SER A 163 10.39 -7.96 4.58
N GLY A 164 11.35 -8.81 4.26
CA GLY A 164 11.52 -10.15 4.84
C GLY A 164 10.99 -11.30 3.98
N TRP A 165 10.95 -12.48 4.58
CA TRP A 165 10.69 -13.74 3.87
C TRP A 165 9.66 -14.61 4.61
N ALA A 166 8.73 -13.97 5.32
CA ALA A 166 7.72 -14.69 6.09
C ALA A 166 6.74 -15.41 5.14
N ILE A 167 6.67 -16.74 5.26
CA ILE A 167 5.81 -17.57 4.40
C ILE A 167 4.48 -17.87 5.11
N THR A 168 4.53 -18.28 6.38
CA THR A 168 3.32 -18.68 7.12
C THR A 168 2.52 -17.47 7.59
N LYS A 169 1.19 -17.60 7.64
CA LYS A 169 0.28 -16.54 8.13
C LYS A 169 0.68 -16.05 9.53
N GLY A 170 1.03 -16.97 10.44
CA GLY A 170 1.49 -16.61 11.79
C GLY A 170 2.77 -15.78 11.80
N ALA A 171 3.76 -16.09 10.94
CA ALA A 171 4.99 -15.30 10.85
C ALA A 171 4.72 -13.88 10.32
N LYS A 172 3.81 -13.73 9.33
CA LYS A 172 3.39 -12.45 8.79
C LYS A 172 2.61 -11.62 9.83
N LEU A 173 1.67 -12.24 10.56
CA LEU A 173 0.93 -11.60 11.66
C LEU A 173 1.86 -11.13 12.78
N ASN A 174 2.80 -11.98 13.22
CA ASN A 174 3.80 -11.60 14.23
C ASN A 174 4.64 -10.39 13.77
N LYS A 175 4.92 -10.28 12.48
CA LYS A 175 5.63 -9.12 11.92
C LYS A 175 4.76 -7.87 11.96
N LEU A 176 3.48 -7.95 11.60
CA LEU A 176 2.52 -6.85 11.72
C LEU A 176 2.44 -6.35 13.18
N GLN A 177 2.22 -7.26 14.13
CA GLN A 177 2.11 -6.92 15.55
C GLN A 177 3.37 -6.28 16.10
N ARG A 178 4.56 -6.75 15.70
CA ARG A 178 5.83 -6.10 16.06
C ARG A 178 5.89 -4.65 15.59
N VAL A 179 5.40 -4.34 14.39
CA VAL A 179 5.32 -2.95 13.90
C VAL A 179 4.30 -2.17 14.75
N MET A 180 3.12 -2.72 15.01
CA MET A 180 2.08 -2.07 15.82
C MET A 180 2.55 -1.75 17.26
N ASP A 181 3.45 -2.56 17.80
CA ASP A 181 4.02 -2.40 19.13
C ASP A 181 5.23 -1.45 19.16
N SER A 182 5.98 -1.37 18.05
CA SER A 182 7.24 -0.59 18.00
C SER A 182 7.01 0.88 17.67
N PHE A 183 5.91 1.23 17.01
CA PHE A 183 5.65 2.58 16.51
C PHE A 183 4.34 3.12 17.11
N GLU A 184 4.31 4.42 17.45
CA GLU A 184 3.11 5.07 17.98
C GLU A 184 2.23 5.59 16.83
N ALA A 185 1.15 4.87 16.53
CA ALA A 185 0.14 5.23 15.54
C ALA A 185 -1.21 4.55 15.89
N ASP A 186 -2.26 4.92 15.15
CA ASP A 186 -3.60 4.34 15.26
C ASP A 186 -3.87 3.34 14.12
N ILE A 187 -3.33 3.61 12.92
CA ILE A 187 -3.45 2.77 11.72
C ILE A 187 -2.06 2.31 11.27
N TYR A 188 -1.93 1.04 10.91
CA TYR A 188 -0.67 0.44 10.45
C TYR A 188 -0.86 -0.31 9.13
N ALA A 189 -0.02 -0.06 8.15
CA ALA A 189 0.00 -0.86 6.91
C ALA A 189 1.41 -1.28 6.54
N VAL A 190 1.57 -2.56 6.19
CA VAL A 190 2.85 -3.18 5.82
C VAL A 190 2.66 -3.95 4.51
N GLY A 191 3.41 -3.59 3.47
CA GLY A 191 3.41 -4.31 2.18
C GLY A 191 4.28 -5.57 2.16
N HIS A 192 4.79 -5.89 0.97
CA HIS A 192 5.87 -6.86 0.69
C HIS A 192 5.53 -8.34 0.89
N MET A 193 4.69 -8.70 1.87
CA MET A 193 4.47 -10.10 2.25
C MET A 193 3.36 -10.81 1.45
N HIS A 194 2.76 -10.14 0.48
CA HIS A 194 1.77 -10.65 -0.47
C HIS A 194 0.67 -11.48 0.21
N ASP A 195 0.02 -10.89 1.21
CA ASP A 195 -1.10 -11.51 1.92
C ASP A 195 -2.01 -10.43 2.48
N ILE A 196 -3.27 -10.76 2.67
CA ILE A 196 -4.20 -9.86 3.34
C ILE A 196 -4.43 -10.42 4.74
N ILE A 197 -3.79 -9.79 5.72
CA ILE A 197 -3.88 -10.16 7.13
C ILE A 197 -4.20 -8.90 7.90
N THR A 198 -5.34 -8.88 8.57
CA THR A 198 -5.79 -7.76 9.40
C THR A 198 -5.65 -8.11 10.88
N ASP A 199 -5.35 -7.11 11.70
CA ASP A 199 -5.35 -7.25 13.16
C ASP A 199 -5.90 -5.99 13.83
N THR A 200 -6.61 -6.17 14.93
CA THR A 200 -7.11 -5.08 15.78
C THR A 200 -6.67 -5.35 17.20
N LYS A 201 -5.82 -4.47 17.73
CA LYS A 201 -5.19 -4.64 19.04
C LYS A 201 -5.75 -3.62 20.04
N PRO A 202 -6.55 -4.06 21.04
CA PRO A 202 -6.95 -3.18 22.12
C PRO A 202 -5.76 -2.92 23.06
N TYR A 203 -5.71 -1.71 23.63
CA TYR A 203 -4.75 -1.33 24.65
C TYR A 203 -5.37 -0.31 25.62
N LEU A 204 -4.80 -0.21 26.81
CA LEU A 204 -5.23 0.76 27.80
C LEU A 204 -4.39 2.03 27.70
N ALA A 205 -5.05 3.18 27.78
CA ALA A 205 -4.43 4.49 27.83
C ALA A 205 -5.18 5.39 28.81
N LEU A 206 -4.53 6.46 29.27
CA LEU A 206 -5.21 7.54 29.99
C LEU A 206 -5.73 8.57 28.99
N ASN A 207 -6.89 9.15 29.26
CA ASN A 207 -7.30 10.39 28.59
C ASN A 207 -6.66 11.62 29.26
N GLU A 208 -6.93 12.82 28.73
CA GLU A 208 -6.40 14.08 29.27
C GLU A 208 -6.82 14.35 30.72
N ALA A 209 -7.96 13.77 31.16
CA ALA A 209 -8.45 13.87 32.53
C ALA A 209 -7.84 12.80 33.47
N GLY A 210 -6.95 11.94 32.98
CA GLY A 210 -6.33 10.86 33.75
C GLY A 210 -7.21 9.62 33.94
N GLU A 211 -8.32 9.51 33.21
CA GLU A 211 -9.21 8.34 33.28
C GLU A 211 -8.70 7.21 32.39
N LEU A 212 -8.80 5.97 32.88
CA LEU A 212 -8.51 4.77 32.10
C LEU A 212 -9.52 4.61 30.95
N LYS A 213 -9.01 4.46 29.74
CA LYS A 213 -9.79 4.17 28.53
C LYS A 213 -9.15 3.05 27.74
N GLN A 214 -9.96 2.12 27.27
CA GLN A 214 -9.56 1.20 26.22
C GLN A 214 -9.56 1.95 24.88
N ARG A 215 -8.48 1.78 24.12
CA ARG A 215 -8.32 2.26 22.75
C ARG A 215 -7.93 1.10 21.87
N GLU A 216 -8.01 1.28 20.56
CA GLU A 216 -7.68 0.26 19.58
C GLU A 216 -6.69 0.81 18.56
N LYS A 217 -5.80 -0.07 18.11
CA LYS A 217 -4.96 0.12 16.93
C LYS A 217 -5.39 -0.88 15.88
N VAL A 218 -5.48 -0.47 14.63
CA VAL A 218 -5.83 -1.36 13.51
C VAL A 218 -4.65 -1.48 12.57
N GLY A 219 -4.37 -2.68 12.10
CA GLY A 219 -3.23 -2.98 11.26
C GLY A 219 -3.57 -3.93 10.13
N ALA A 220 -2.85 -3.83 9.01
CA ALA A 220 -2.90 -4.85 7.98
C ALA A 220 -1.59 -5.07 7.22
N ILE A 221 -1.42 -6.31 6.76
CA ILE A 221 -0.58 -6.64 5.60
C ILE A 221 -1.40 -6.36 4.34
N THR A 222 -0.84 -5.60 3.39
CA THR A 222 -1.64 -4.88 2.38
C THR A 222 -1.97 -5.67 1.11
N GLY A 223 -1.76 -6.99 1.11
CA GLY A 223 -2.07 -7.83 -0.04
C GLY A 223 -1.07 -7.70 -1.20
N SER A 224 -1.53 -8.03 -2.40
CA SER A 224 -0.77 -7.98 -3.65
C SER A 224 -1.71 -8.18 -4.85
N TRP A 225 -1.26 -7.80 -6.04
CA TRP A 225 -1.93 -8.12 -7.31
C TRP A 225 -1.09 -9.09 -8.15
N PHE A 226 -0.11 -9.75 -7.55
CA PHE A 226 0.70 -10.78 -8.17
C PHE A 226 0.12 -12.17 -7.91
N LYS A 227 -0.11 -12.93 -8.98
CA LYS A 227 -0.55 -14.33 -8.91
C LYS A 227 0.66 -15.24 -8.76
N THR A 228 0.77 -15.96 -7.65
CA THR A 228 1.87 -16.93 -7.50
C THR A 228 1.83 -18.01 -8.57
N TYR A 229 0.62 -18.47 -8.93
CA TYR A 229 0.38 -19.53 -9.91
C TYR A 229 -0.61 -19.03 -10.96
N GLU A 230 -0.38 -19.36 -12.22
CA GLU A 230 -1.31 -19.08 -13.32
C GLU A 230 -1.22 -20.19 -14.37
N GLN A 231 -2.34 -20.85 -14.65
CA GLN A 231 -2.36 -21.96 -15.62
C GLN A 231 -2.04 -21.45 -17.04
N GLY A 232 -1.15 -22.16 -17.72
CA GLY A 232 -0.76 -21.82 -19.10
C GLY A 232 0.22 -20.65 -19.21
N VAL A 233 0.71 -20.12 -18.09
CA VAL A 233 1.78 -19.13 -18.04
C VAL A 233 3.04 -19.79 -17.48
N PRO A 234 4.23 -19.51 -18.03
CA PRO A 234 5.50 -19.99 -17.49
C PRO A 234 5.64 -19.68 -16.00
N ALA A 235 6.21 -20.62 -15.24
CA ALA A 235 6.20 -20.59 -13.79
C ALA A 235 6.77 -19.27 -13.23
N SER A 236 6.05 -18.65 -12.30
CA SER A 236 6.54 -17.45 -11.64
C SER A 236 7.74 -17.74 -10.72
N TYR A 237 8.46 -16.72 -10.26
CA TYR A 237 9.47 -16.91 -9.21
C TYR A 237 8.88 -17.53 -7.93
N GLY A 238 7.66 -17.11 -7.57
CA GLY A 238 6.95 -17.64 -6.41
C GLY A 238 6.55 -19.10 -6.59
N GLU A 239 6.11 -19.49 -7.78
CA GLU A 239 5.78 -20.88 -8.12
C GLU A 239 7.02 -21.79 -8.07
N ARG A 240 8.15 -21.35 -8.65
CA ARG A 240 9.42 -22.10 -8.58
C ARG A 240 9.92 -22.33 -7.15
N LYS A 241 9.52 -21.47 -6.21
CA LYS A 241 9.79 -21.59 -4.79
C LYS A 241 8.69 -22.27 -3.98
N VAL A 242 7.60 -22.68 -4.63
CA VAL A 242 6.44 -23.33 -4.00
C VAL A 242 5.86 -22.47 -2.87
N TYR A 243 5.83 -21.15 -3.06
CA TYR A 243 5.14 -20.26 -2.13
C TYR A 243 3.63 -20.50 -2.20
N PRO A 244 2.89 -20.27 -1.10
CA PRO A 244 1.43 -20.42 -1.14
C PRO A 244 0.80 -19.45 -2.16
N PRO A 245 -0.38 -19.78 -2.69
CA PRO A 245 -1.18 -18.82 -3.45
C PRO A 245 -1.43 -17.56 -2.61
N THR A 246 -1.40 -16.41 -3.28
CA THR A 246 -1.55 -15.08 -2.68
C THR A 246 -3.02 -14.67 -2.66
N SER A 247 -3.45 -14.01 -1.59
CA SER A 247 -4.72 -13.29 -1.57
C SER A 247 -4.59 -12.04 -2.44
N LEU A 248 -5.37 -11.96 -3.52
CA LEU A 248 -5.32 -10.84 -4.46
C LEU A 248 -6.16 -9.66 -3.97
N GLY A 249 -5.60 -8.46 -4.08
CA GLY A 249 -6.23 -7.21 -3.68
C GLY A 249 -5.53 -6.54 -2.50
N ALA A 250 -6.26 -5.65 -1.83
CA ALA A 250 -5.79 -4.95 -0.65
C ALA A 250 -6.93 -4.71 0.33
N PRO A 251 -6.61 -4.65 1.65
CA PRO A 251 -7.58 -4.32 2.67
C PRO A 251 -8.07 -2.88 2.52
N ILE A 252 -9.13 -2.53 3.25
CA ILE A 252 -9.67 -1.18 3.34
C ILE A 252 -9.70 -0.81 4.82
N PHE A 253 -9.10 0.34 5.16
CA PHE A 253 -9.28 0.91 6.50
C PHE A 253 -10.41 1.92 6.47
N THR A 254 -11.31 1.81 7.44
CA THR A 254 -12.44 2.72 7.58
C THR A 254 -12.22 3.65 8.77
N ILE A 255 -12.44 4.95 8.55
CA ILE A 255 -12.42 5.97 9.58
C ILE A 255 -13.80 6.63 9.64
N ILE A 256 -14.42 6.62 10.81
CA ILE A 256 -15.65 7.38 11.10
C ILE A 256 -15.28 8.47 12.11
N PRO A 257 -14.94 9.70 11.66
CA PRO A 257 -14.34 10.71 12.54
C PRO A 257 -15.23 11.16 13.68
N ASP A 258 -16.54 11.26 13.46
CA ASP A 258 -17.51 11.71 14.47
C ASP A 258 -17.62 10.72 15.65
N LYS A 259 -17.54 9.42 15.34
CA LYS A 259 -17.58 8.35 16.34
C LYS A 259 -16.20 7.94 16.83
N LYS A 260 -15.12 8.46 16.23
CA LYS A 260 -13.73 8.06 16.47
C LYS A 260 -13.52 6.55 16.32
N ILE A 261 -14.19 5.95 15.34
CA ILE A 261 -14.09 4.51 15.03
C ILE A 261 -13.04 4.32 13.94
N LEU A 262 -12.19 3.32 14.15
CA LEU A 262 -11.24 2.80 13.19
C LEU A 262 -11.52 1.31 13.02
N SER A 263 -11.57 0.83 11.78
CA SER A 263 -11.70 -0.59 11.47
C SER A 263 -10.91 -0.93 10.22
N VAL A 264 -10.67 -2.22 10.01
CA VAL A 264 -10.01 -2.73 8.83
C VAL A 264 -10.69 -4.00 8.35
N GLU A 265 -10.91 -4.12 7.05
CA GLU A 265 -11.46 -5.29 6.38
C GLU A 265 -10.51 -5.75 5.26
N GLY A 266 -10.44 -7.05 5.01
CA GLY A 266 -9.49 -7.68 4.10
C GLY A 266 -10.13 -8.76 3.23
#